data_AF-A0AAW5ZUH2-F1
#
_entry.id   AF-A0AAW5ZUH2-F1
#
_cell.length_a   1.000
_cell.length_b   1.000
_cell.length_c   1.000
_cell.angle_alpha   90.00
_cell.angle_beta   90.00
_cell.angle_gamma   90.00
#
_symmetry.space_group_name_H-M   'P 1'
#
loop_
_entity.id
_entity.type
_entity.pdbx_description
1 polymer ?
#
loop_
_entity_poly.entity_id
_entity_poly.type
_entity_poly.pdbx_seq_one_letter_code
_entity_poly.pdbx_strand_id
1 'polypeptide(L)'
;MPTDTPQPPWVAFPALRPETLATHVGQNVAEPWFDQVWRPYWTSLTPIQRTCYLDAWEASPEWREAIAFVFETLSDLDIDQHAKASAASLRNHETRPRKKKRSLLSRLLKR
;
A
#
# COMPACT_ATOMS: atom_id res chain seq x y z
N MET A 1 -12.23 25.33 8.36
CA MET A 1 -12.11 23.95 7.85
C MET A 1 -11.02 23.95 6.79
N PRO A 2 -10.01 23.08 6.85
CA PRO A 2 -9.02 22.98 5.77
C PRO A 2 -9.74 22.62 4.47
N THR A 3 -9.59 23.46 3.45
CA THR A 3 -10.29 23.38 2.16
C THR A 3 -9.90 22.17 1.29
N ASP A 4 -8.94 21.36 1.74
CA ASP A 4 -8.39 20.19 1.03
C ASP A 4 -8.89 18.83 1.56
N THR A 5 -9.84 18.83 2.49
CA THR A 5 -10.38 17.58 3.03
C THR A 5 -11.46 17.04 2.09
N PRO A 6 -11.28 15.86 1.45
CA PRO A 6 -12.30 15.32 0.58
C PRO A 6 -13.56 15.00 1.39
N GLN A 7 -14.70 15.20 0.73
CA GLN A 7 -16.00 14.88 1.31
C GLN A 7 -16.10 13.36 1.56
N PRO A 8 -16.78 12.94 2.63
CA PRO A 8 -16.95 11.52 2.89
C PRO A 8 -17.88 10.88 1.84
N PRO A 9 -17.81 9.55 1.67
CA PRO A 9 -18.55 8.84 0.62
C PRO A 9 -20.06 9.09 0.64
N TRP A 10 -20.66 9.18 1.83
CA TRP A 10 -22.11 9.42 1.99
C TRP A 10 -22.54 10.85 1.68
N VAL A 11 -21.61 11.80 1.66
CA VAL A 11 -21.86 13.19 1.24
C VAL A 11 -21.67 13.32 -0.27
N ALA A 12 -20.60 12.73 -0.81
CA ALA A 12 -20.33 12.74 -2.25
C ALA A 12 -21.37 11.92 -3.04
N PHE A 13 -21.89 10.85 -2.44
CA PHE A 13 -22.89 9.96 -3.03
C PHE A 13 -24.06 9.76 -2.06
N PRO A 14 -25.06 10.65 -2.04
CA PRO A 14 -26.18 10.57 -1.08
C PRO A 14 -27.05 9.32 -1.22
N ALA A 15 -27.05 8.68 -2.39
CA ALA A 15 -27.76 7.42 -2.63
C ALA A 15 -27.01 6.18 -2.12
N LEU A 16 -25.75 6.37 -1.70
CA LEU A 16 -24.89 5.30 -1.20
C LEU A 16 -25.34 4.92 0.22
N ARG A 17 -25.47 3.62 0.45
CA ARG A 17 -25.74 3.07 1.78
C ARG A 17 -24.50 2.39 2.35
N PRO A 18 -24.31 2.38 3.69
CA PRO A 18 -23.16 1.73 4.32
C PRO A 18 -22.98 0.28 3.85
N GLU A 19 -24.06 -0.51 3.80
CA GLU A 19 -24.00 -1.92 3.40
C GLU A 19 -23.54 -2.13 1.95
N THR A 20 -23.77 -1.12 1.10
CA THR A 20 -23.47 -1.19 -0.35
C THR A 20 -22.13 -0.57 -0.71
N LEU A 21 -21.39 -0.01 0.26
CA LEU A 21 -20.12 0.66 0.04
C LEU A 21 -19.11 -0.26 -0.64
N ALA A 22 -18.94 -1.49 -0.14
CA ALA A 22 -17.99 -2.45 -0.71
C ALA A 22 -18.25 -2.75 -2.19
N THR A 23 -19.52 -2.92 -2.57
CA THR A 23 -19.93 -3.15 -3.97
C THR A 23 -19.68 -1.92 -4.85
N HIS A 24 -19.93 -0.71 -4.34
CA HIS A 24 -19.76 0.52 -5.11
C HIS A 24 -18.29 0.87 -5.35
N VAL A 25 -17.42 0.55 -4.40
CA VAL A 25 -15.98 0.79 -4.53
C VAL A 25 -15.37 -0.09 -5.63
N GLY A 26 -15.86 -1.33 -5.82
CA GLY A 26 -15.24 -2.28 -6.76
C GLY A 26 -15.95 -2.51 -8.09
N GLN A 27 -17.17 -2.01 -8.31
CA GLN A 27 -17.99 -2.39 -9.47
C GLN A 27 -18.84 -1.27 -10.08
N ASN A 28 -18.71 -0.02 -9.62
CA ASN A 28 -19.64 1.05 -9.98
C ASN A 28 -18.92 2.30 -10.53
N VAL A 29 -19.69 3.21 -11.12
CA VAL A 29 -19.20 4.49 -11.71
C VAL A 29 -18.51 5.39 -10.69
N ALA A 30 -18.71 5.15 -9.39
CA ALA A 30 -18.04 5.85 -8.30
C ALA A 30 -16.59 5.37 -8.05
N GLU A 31 -16.19 4.20 -8.57
CA GLU A 31 -14.84 3.61 -8.41
C GLU A 31 -13.70 4.62 -8.68
N PRO A 32 -13.70 5.41 -9.78
CA PRO A 32 -12.60 6.32 -10.05
C PRO A 32 -12.43 7.40 -8.98
N TRP A 33 -13.53 7.88 -8.38
CA TRP A 33 -13.45 8.85 -7.29
C TRP A 33 -12.88 8.20 -6.02
N PHE A 34 -13.31 6.97 -5.73
CA PHE A 34 -12.78 6.23 -4.59
C PHE A 34 -11.28 5.99 -4.71
N ASP A 35 -10.81 5.58 -5.88
CA ASP A 35 -9.39 5.26 -6.07
C ASP A 35 -8.49 6.47 -6.24
N GLN A 36 -8.98 7.56 -6.84
CA GLN A 36 -8.16 8.76 -7.10
C GLN A 36 -8.20 9.80 -5.99
N VAL A 37 -9.31 9.89 -5.26
CA VAL A 37 -9.53 10.95 -4.26
C VAL A 37 -9.57 10.37 -2.85
N TRP A 38 -10.47 9.41 -2.62
CA TRP A 38 -10.74 8.91 -1.28
C TRP A 38 -9.64 8.04 -0.71
N ARG A 39 -9.24 6.98 -1.43
CA ARG A 39 -8.24 5.99 -1.02
C ARG A 39 -6.88 6.63 -0.68
N PRO A 40 -6.26 7.48 -1.52
CA PRO A 40 -4.96 8.09 -1.19
C PRO A 40 -5.04 9.04 0.01
N TYR A 41 -6.17 9.74 0.17
CA TYR A 41 -6.41 10.55 1.36
C TYR A 41 -6.53 9.67 2.61
N TRP A 42 -7.38 8.65 2.58
CA TRP A 42 -7.65 7.78 3.72
C TRP A 42 -6.41 7.01 4.22
N THR A 43 -5.58 6.54 3.29
CA THR A 43 -4.32 5.86 3.63
C THR A 43 -3.27 6.81 4.20
N SER A 44 -3.28 8.09 3.82
CA SER A 44 -2.37 9.09 4.38
C SER A 44 -2.66 9.46 5.84
N LEU A 45 -3.88 9.19 6.32
CA LEU A 45 -4.29 9.51 7.68
C LEU A 45 -3.79 8.47 8.70
N THR A 46 -3.34 8.95 9.85
CA THR A 46 -3.10 8.11 11.04
C THR A 46 -4.42 7.64 11.67
N PRO A 47 -4.42 6.58 12.50
CA PRO A 47 -5.63 6.11 13.17
C PRO A 47 -6.36 7.21 13.97
N ILE A 48 -5.61 8.08 14.67
CA ILE A 48 -6.18 9.20 15.42
C ILE A 48 -6.84 10.21 14.46
N GLN A 49 -6.20 10.53 13.33
CA GLN A 49 -6.76 11.45 12.35
C GLN A 49 -8.01 10.89 11.66
N ARG A 50 -8.06 9.57 11.41
CA ARG A 50 -9.27 8.90 10.87
C ARG A 50 -10.43 9.03 11.84
N THR A 51 -10.21 8.78 13.13
CA THR A 51 -11.25 8.95 14.16
C THR A 51 -11.72 10.41 14.22
N CYS A 52 -10.78 11.38 14.27
CA CYS A 52 -11.15 12.80 14.26
C CYS A 52 -11.92 13.21 13.00
N TYR A 53 -11.58 12.65 11.83
CA TYR A 53 -12.30 12.87 10.59
C TYR A 53 -13.73 12.34 10.69
N LEU A 54 -13.92 11.10 11.14
CA LEU A 54 -15.24 10.49 11.29
C LEU A 54 -16.10 11.22 12.34
N ASP A 55 -15.49 11.71 13.41
CA ASP A 55 -16.15 12.53 14.43
C ASP A 55 -16.56 13.90 13.87
N ALA A 56 -15.69 14.56 13.12
CA ALA A 56 -15.96 15.88 12.54
C ALA A 56 -17.10 15.86 11.50
N TRP A 57 -17.29 14.73 10.83
CA TRP A 57 -18.37 14.51 9.86
C TRP A 57 -19.60 13.81 10.46
N GLU A 58 -19.65 13.65 11.78
CA GLU A 58 -20.75 13.01 12.51
C GLU A 58 -21.13 11.63 11.92
N ALA A 59 -20.12 10.84 11.55
CA ALA A 59 -20.32 9.55 10.90
C ALA A 59 -21.10 8.60 11.82
N SER A 60 -22.20 8.05 11.31
CA SER A 60 -22.98 7.04 12.02
C SER A 60 -22.14 5.78 12.27
N PRO A 61 -22.46 4.97 13.30
CA PRO A 61 -21.74 3.74 13.60
C PRO A 61 -21.62 2.82 12.38
N GLU A 62 -22.69 2.71 11.59
CA GLU A 62 -22.77 1.91 10.37
C GLU A 62 -21.74 2.35 9.32
N TRP A 63 -21.55 3.66 9.15
CA TRP A 63 -20.55 4.20 8.24
C TRP A 63 -19.12 3.95 8.72
N ARG A 64 -18.89 4.03 10.03
CA ARG A 64 -17.58 3.73 10.62
C ARG A 64 -17.21 2.26 10.39
N GLU A 65 -18.16 1.37 10.65
CA GLU A 65 -17.99 -0.07 10.41
C GLU A 65 -17.78 -0.39 8.93
N ALA A 66 -18.58 0.20 8.04
CA ALA A 66 -18.45 -0.01 6.59
C ALA A 66 -17.09 0.46 6.07
N ILE A 67 -16.62 1.64 6.51
CA ILE A 67 -15.30 2.16 6.11
C ILE A 67 -14.18 1.29 6.69
N ALA A 68 -14.25 0.91 7.97
CA ALA A 68 -13.27 0.01 8.57
C ALA A 68 -13.23 -1.34 7.83
N PHE A 69 -14.40 -1.89 7.51
CA PHE A 69 -14.52 -3.12 6.75
C PHE A 69 -13.89 -3.01 5.36
N VAL A 70 -14.15 -1.93 4.61
CA VAL A 70 -13.67 -1.79 3.23
C VAL A 70 -12.20 -1.36 3.15
N PHE A 71 -11.76 -0.45 4.03
CA PHE A 71 -10.47 0.22 3.90
C PHE A 71 -9.47 -0.14 4.99
N GLU A 72 -9.87 -0.61 6.17
CA GLU A 72 -8.92 -0.99 7.23
C GLU A 72 -8.59 -2.49 7.19
N THR A 73 -9.56 -3.37 6.91
CA THR A 73 -9.28 -4.82 6.79
C THR A 73 -8.33 -5.15 5.64
N LEU A 74 -8.33 -4.35 4.57
CA LEU A 74 -7.41 -4.48 3.45
C LEU A 74 -6.10 -3.70 3.65
N SER A 75 -6.07 -2.74 4.57
CA SER A 75 -4.84 -1.99 4.91
C SER A 75 -3.95 -2.72 5.91
N ASP A 76 -4.47 -3.62 6.76
CA ASP A 76 -3.63 -4.50 7.59
C ASP A 76 -2.86 -5.54 6.76
N LEU A 77 -3.22 -5.70 5.49
CA LEU A 77 -2.42 -6.42 4.49
C LEU A 77 -1.35 -5.50 3.88
N ASP A 78 -0.81 -4.55 4.64
CA ASP A 78 0.21 -3.63 4.13
C ASP A 78 1.49 -4.41 3.76
N ILE A 79 1.88 -4.18 2.51
CA ILE A 79 2.90 -4.87 1.73
C ILE A 79 4.30 -4.30 2.06
N ASP A 80 4.49 -3.64 3.20
CA ASP A 80 5.76 -2.99 3.53
C ASP A 80 6.81 -3.94 4.15
N GLN A 81 6.47 -5.23 4.39
CA GLN A 81 7.42 -6.17 4.98
C GLN A 81 8.39 -6.85 3.98
N HIS A 82 8.26 -6.65 2.66
CA HIS A 82 9.10 -7.36 1.68
C HIS A 82 10.03 -6.48 0.82
N ALA A 83 9.96 -5.15 0.92
CA ALA A 83 10.80 -4.25 0.12
C ALA A 83 12.19 -3.93 0.75
N LYS A 84 12.46 -4.34 1.99
CA LYS A 84 13.77 -4.14 2.67
C LYS A 84 14.61 -5.41 2.87
N ALA A 85 14.17 -6.57 2.39
CA ALA A 85 14.94 -7.82 2.51
C ALA A 85 15.90 -8.10 1.33
N SER A 86 15.76 -7.42 0.19
CA SER A 86 16.55 -7.72 -1.02
C SER A 86 17.81 -6.86 -1.19
N ALA A 87 17.89 -5.68 -0.57
CA ALA A 87 19.09 -4.83 -0.66
C ALA A 87 20.28 -5.34 0.17
N ALA A 88 20.03 -6.14 1.21
CA ALA A 88 21.10 -6.69 2.06
C ALA A 88 21.83 -7.89 1.40
N SER A 89 21.25 -8.52 0.38
CA SER A 89 21.84 -9.73 -0.21
C SER A 89 22.88 -9.46 -1.31
N LEU A 90 23.04 -8.22 -1.79
CA LEU A 90 24.00 -7.87 -2.84
C LEU A 90 25.32 -7.27 -2.32
N ARG A 91 25.48 -7.07 -1.01
CA ARG A 91 26.74 -6.56 -0.45
C ARG A 91 27.79 -7.62 -0.10
N ASN A 92 27.42 -8.91 -0.11
CA ASN A 92 28.31 -9.99 0.32
C ASN A 92 29.01 -10.75 -0.83
N HIS A 93 28.82 -10.36 -2.10
CA HIS A 93 29.46 -11.03 -3.24
C HIS A 93 30.69 -10.31 -3.82
N GLU A 94 31.13 -9.19 -3.26
CA GLU A 94 32.29 -8.42 -3.76
C GLU A 94 33.60 -8.61 -3.00
N THR A 95 33.78 -9.72 -2.26
CA THR A 95 35.12 -10.09 -1.77
C THR A 95 35.44 -11.55 -2.07
N ARG A 96 35.62 -11.88 -3.36
CA ARG A 96 36.32 -13.10 -3.77
C ARG A 96 37.67 -12.71 -4.38
N PRO A 97 38.81 -12.96 -3.71
CA PRO A 97 40.12 -12.65 -4.28
C PRO A 97 40.35 -13.49 -5.53
N ARG A 98 40.62 -12.81 -6.64
CA ARG A 98 40.95 -13.36 -7.95
C ARG A 98 42.28 -14.13 -7.84
N LYS A 99 42.24 -15.39 -7.41
CA LYS A 99 43.42 -16.29 -7.41
C LYS A 99 43.86 -16.51 -8.85
N LYS A 100 44.99 -15.90 -9.23
CA LYS A 100 45.74 -16.13 -10.46
C LYS A 100 46.07 -17.63 -10.58
N LYS A 101 45.34 -18.38 -11.41
CA LYS A 101 45.78 -19.71 -11.85
C LYS A 101 46.82 -19.52 -12.96
N ARG A 102 48.09 -19.45 -12.56
CA ARG A 102 49.21 -19.80 -13.43
C ARG A 102 49.02 -21.25 -13.83
N SER A 103 48.46 -21.50 -15.02
CA SER A 103 48.36 -22.84 -15.57
C SER A 103 49.67 -23.19 -16.26
N LEU A 104 50.29 -24.25 -15.75
CA LEU A 104 51.57 -24.84 -16.14
C LEU A 104 51.45 -25.55 -17.50
N LEU A 105 51.18 -24.83 -18.58
CA LEU A 105 51.22 -25.37 -19.94
C LEU A 105 52.65 -25.34 -20.51
N SER A 106 53.58 -25.93 -19.78
CA SER A 106 54.96 -26.15 -20.23
C SER A 106 55.47 -27.48 -19.71
N ARG A 107 54.81 -28.57 -20.10
CA ARG A 107 55.30 -29.95 -19.92
C ARG A 107 54.33 -30.95 -20.58
N LEU A 108 54.20 -30.91 -21.92
CA LEU A 108 53.66 -32.03 -22.72
C LEU A 108 53.81 -31.85 -24.25
N LEU A 109 54.85 -31.15 -24.69
CA LEU A 109 55.38 -31.27 -26.04
C LEU A 109 56.83 -31.72 -25.93
N LYS A 110 56.98 -32.98 -25.54
CA LYS A 110 58.18 -33.78 -25.73
C LYS A 110 57.82 -34.80 -26.81
N ARG A 111 58.23 -34.52 -28.04
CA ARG A 111 58.63 -35.54 -29.01
C ARG A 111 59.76 -34.96 -29.83
#